data_AF-A0A6B3NJY3-F1
#
_entry.id   AF-A0A6B3NJY3-F1
#
_cell.length_a   1.000
_cell.length_b   1.000
_cell.length_c   1.000
_cell.angle_alpha   90.00
_cell.angle_beta   90.00
_cell.angle_gamma   90.00
#
_symmetry.space_group_name_H-M   'P 1'
#
loop_
_entity.id
_entity.type
_entity.pdbx_description
1 polymer ?
#
loop_
_entity_poly.entity_id
_entity_poly.type
_entity_poly.pdbx_seq_one_letter_code
_entity_poly.pdbx_strand_id
1 'polypeptide(L)'
;MARGTRLALLDARRKRTVCCLEVVSVPLEDPVLRHRFDLPEVWITDLRNGWDLEGRPYAPLVFALQRRDALLDYRFAEHSYDHLGGLLVPAQAQITPLGTLQLGARQFTLHIDEQAMANDNGSLTRYTLTDTQAPQHTYTVDVPFATY
;
A
#
# COMPACT_ATOMS: atom_id res chain seq x y z
N MET A 1 4.68 8.34 -9.98
CA MET A 1 3.55 7.70 -10.69
C MET A 1 2.85 8.75 -11.54
N ALA A 2 2.20 8.35 -12.63
CA ALA A 2 1.52 9.26 -13.54
C ALA A 2 0.00 9.21 -13.34
N ARG A 3 -0.69 10.30 -13.68
CA ARG A 3 -2.16 10.30 -13.75
C ARG A 3 -2.62 9.24 -14.77
N GLY A 4 -3.68 8.50 -14.44
CA GLY A 4 -4.17 7.39 -15.25
C GLY A 4 -3.51 6.04 -14.93
N THR A 5 -2.46 5.99 -14.09
CA THR A 5 -1.89 4.72 -13.63
C THR A 5 -2.96 3.91 -12.90
N ARG A 6 -3.24 2.69 -13.39
CA ARG A 6 -4.16 1.73 -12.80
C ARG A 6 -3.44 0.84 -11.79
N LEU A 7 -3.99 0.75 -10.58
CA LEU A 7 -3.48 -0.04 -9.47
C LEU A 7 -4.59 -0.95 -8.94
N ALA A 8 -4.22 -2.03 -8.28
CA ALA A 8 -5.12 -2.85 -7.49
C ALA A 8 -4.61 -2.96 -6.05
N LEU A 9 -5.53 -3.10 -5.11
CA LEU A 9 -5.20 -3.40 -3.73
C LEU A 9 -4.94 -4.92 -3.61
N LEU A 10 -3.85 -5.31 -2.96
CA LEU A 10 -3.55 -6.73 -2.75
C LEU A 10 -4.11 -7.19 -1.40
N ASP A 11 -5.11 -8.08 -1.44
CA ASP A 11 -5.49 -8.89 -0.28
C ASP A 11 -4.62 -10.13 -0.26
N ALA A 12 -3.49 -10.00 0.40
CA ALA A 12 -2.51 -11.05 0.45
C ALA A 12 -2.87 -12.18 1.44
N ARG A 13 -3.83 -11.95 2.35
CA ARG A 13 -4.38 -13.00 3.24
C ARG A 13 -5.26 -13.96 2.45
N ARG A 14 -6.17 -13.44 1.62
CA ARG A 14 -7.03 -14.29 0.76
C ARG A 14 -6.46 -14.54 -0.64
N LYS A 15 -5.20 -14.15 -0.88
CA LYS A 15 -4.49 -14.36 -2.14
C LYS A 15 -5.29 -13.85 -3.34
N ARG A 16 -5.70 -12.58 -3.31
CA ARG A 16 -6.43 -11.95 -4.41
C ARG A 16 -6.10 -10.47 -4.59
N THR A 17 -6.16 -9.99 -5.83
CA THR A 17 -6.14 -8.56 -6.16
C THR A 17 -7.56 -8.01 -6.20
N VAL A 18 -7.74 -6.81 -5.66
CA VAL A 18 -9.03 -6.28 -5.22
C VAL A 18 -9.26 -4.92 -5.85
N CYS A 19 -10.02 -4.94 -6.94
CA CYS A 19 -10.53 -3.80 -7.70
C CYS A 19 -9.46 -2.83 -8.23
N CYS A 20 -9.86 -1.98 -9.19
CA CYS A 20 -8.97 -1.11 -9.92
C CYS A 20 -9.12 0.34 -9.43
N LEU A 21 -8.07 0.81 -8.76
CA LEU A 21 -7.84 2.22 -8.44
C LEU A 21 -7.12 2.88 -9.62
N GLU A 22 -7.35 4.17 -9.81
CA GLU A 22 -6.60 4.99 -10.76
C GLU A 22 -6.04 6.22 -10.07
N VAL A 23 -4.78 6.53 -10.36
CA VAL A 23 -4.15 7.79 -9.93
C VAL A 23 -4.81 8.95 -10.68
N VAL A 24 -5.46 9.86 -9.94
CA VAL A 24 -6.18 11.01 -10.53
C VAL A 24 -5.50 12.35 -10.30
N SER A 25 -4.37 12.37 -9.60
CA SER A 25 -3.59 13.57 -9.33
C SER A 25 -2.12 13.42 -9.70
N VAL A 26 -1.41 14.55 -9.75
CA VAL A 26 0.04 14.61 -9.52
C VAL A 26 0.33 14.35 -8.02
N PRO A 27 1.60 14.22 -7.58
CA PRO A 27 1.89 14.18 -6.15
C PRO A 27 1.24 15.37 -5.45
N LEU A 28 0.45 15.11 -4.42
CA LEU A 28 -0.23 16.14 -3.63
C LEU A 28 0.78 16.81 -2.71
N GLU A 29 0.67 18.12 -2.57
CA GLU A 29 1.43 18.92 -1.61
C GLU A 29 0.61 19.14 -0.34
N ASP A 30 1.28 19.44 0.77
CA ASP A 30 0.64 19.62 2.08
C ASP A 30 -0.46 20.69 2.10
N PRO A 31 -0.36 21.83 1.39
CA PRO A 31 -1.45 22.77 1.29
C PRO A 31 -2.70 22.17 0.64
N VAL A 32 -2.54 21.29 -0.37
CA VAL A 32 -3.68 20.62 -1.01
C VAL A 32 -4.31 19.63 -0.04
N LEU A 33 -3.50 18.85 0.67
CA LEU A 33 -3.97 17.91 1.69
C LEU A 33 -4.75 18.64 2.79
N ARG A 34 -4.22 19.76 3.28
CA ARG A 34 -4.85 20.57 4.33
C ARG A 34 -6.14 21.24 3.88
N HIS A 35 -6.15 21.90 2.73
CA HIS A 35 -7.26 22.79 2.36
C HIS A 35 -8.31 22.14 1.47
N ARG A 36 -7.92 21.18 0.63
CA ARG A 36 -8.87 20.51 -0.28
C ARG A 36 -9.41 19.22 0.29
N PHE A 37 -8.59 18.48 1.03
CA PHE A 37 -8.99 17.23 1.68
C PHE A 37 -9.34 17.42 3.16
N ASP A 38 -9.21 18.65 3.68
CA ASP A 38 -9.51 19.00 5.07
C ASP A 38 -8.79 18.12 6.08
N LEU A 39 -7.54 17.73 5.77
CA LEU A 39 -6.75 16.87 6.63
C LEU A 39 -6.07 17.70 7.74
N PRO A 40 -6.23 17.30 9.01
CA PRO A 40 -5.45 17.85 10.12
C PRO A 40 -3.95 17.69 9.89
N GLU A 41 -3.15 18.61 10.44
CA GLU A 41 -1.69 18.60 10.29
C GLU A 41 -1.04 17.31 10.81
N VAL A 42 -1.59 16.74 11.89
CA VAL A 42 -1.15 15.45 12.41
C VAL A 42 -1.27 14.38 11.33
N TRP A 43 -2.45 14.19 10.71
CA TRP A 43 -2.64 13.19 9.65
C TRP A 43 -1.80 13.44 8.40
N ILE A 44 -1.54 14.70 8.05
CA ILE A 44 -0.60 15.02 6.97
C ILE A 44 0.80 14.54 7.33
N THR A 45 1.23 14.72 8.57
CA THR A 45 2.53 14.23 9.07
C THR A 45 2.59 12.71 9.00
N ASP A 46 1.52 12.00 9.38
CA ASP A 46 1.41 10.54 9.28
C ASP A 46 1.56 10.06 7.82
N LEU A 47 0.82 10.69 6.88
CA LEU A 47 0.86 10.38 5.45
C LEU A 47 2.26 10.64 4.84
N ARG A 48 2.96 11.64 5.37
CA ARG A 48 4.35 11.94 5.02
C ARG A 48 5.35 11.09 5.76
N ASN A 49 4.89 10.23 6.67
CA ASN A 49 5.72 9.50 7.60
C ASN A 49 6.77 10.41 8.26
N GLY A 50 6.37 11.64 8.61
CA GLY A 50 7.25 12.70 9.08
C GLY A 50 7.90 12.41 10.44
N TRP A 51 7.57 11.29 11.06
CA TRP A 51 8.12 10.83 12.33
C TRP A 51 9.40 9.98 12.19
N ASP A 52 9.72 9.50 10.98
CA ASP A 52 10.85 8.60 10.69
C ASP A 52 11.69 9.15 9.51
N LEU A 53 12.33 10.29 9.74
CA LEU A 53 13.06 11.06 8.71
C LEU A 53 14.52 10.63 8.53
N GLU A 54 15.16 10.03 9.54
CA GLU A 54 16.61 9.75 9.51
C GLU A 54 16.96 8.39 8.87
N GLY A 55 16.00 7.47 8.75
CA GLY A 55 16.27 6.07 8.37
C GLY A 55 15.99 5.70 6.92
N ARG A 56 15.37 6.57 6.09
CA ARG A 56 14.78 6.12 4.81
C ARG A 56 15.48 6.64 3.55
N PRO A 57 15.59 5.79 2.51
CA PRO A 57 16.22 6.16 1.25
C PRO A 57 15.36 7.06 0.34
N TYR A 58 14.12 7.38 0.70
CA TYR A 58 13.22 8.21 -0.12
C TYR A 58 12.13 8.92 0.71
N ALA A 59 11.69 10.08 0.22
CA ALA A 59 10.55 10.83 0.76
C ALA A 59 9.22 10.27 0.19
N PRO A 60 8.21 9.99 1.03
CA PRO A 60 6.93 9.46 0.55
C PRO A 60 6.13 10.50 -0.24
N LEU A 61 5.60 10.04 -1.37
CA LEU A 61 4.73 10.82 -2.24
C LEU A 61 3.28 10.38 -2.04
N VAL A 62 2.40 11.36 -1.82
CA VAL A 62 0.96 11.13 -1.62
C VAL A 62 0.23 11.42 -2.94
N PHE A 63 -0.68 10.55 -3.35
CA PHE A 63 -1.49 10.72 -4.56
C PHE A 63 -2.97 10.50 -4.23
N ALA A 64 -3.86 11.24 -4.90
CA ALA A 64 -5.28 10.92 -4.89
C ALA A 64 -5.56 9.74 -5.82
N LEU A 65 -6.27 8.74 -5.29
CA LEU A 65 -6.75 7.60 -6.04
C LEU A 65 -8.27 7.68 -6.20
N GLN A 66 -8.77 7.35 -7.38
CA GLN A 66 -10.19 7.18 -7.65
C GLN A 66 -10.49 5.73 -8.01
N ARG A 67 -11.53 5.17 -7.42
CA ARG A 67 -12.08 3.88 -7.86
C ARG A 67 -12.67 4.02 -9.25
N ARG A 68 -12.25 3.17 -10.19
CA ARG A 68 -12.78 3.16 -11.57
C ARG A 68 -13.82 2.08 -11.82
N ASP A 69 -13.73 0.97 -11.11
CA ASP A 69 -14.60 -0.20 -11.31
C ASP A 69 -15.28 -0.60 -10.00
N ALA A 70 -16.34 -1.42 -10.06
CA ALA A 70 -16.96 -1.93 -8.85
C ALA A 70 -15.95 -2.81 -8.08
N LEU A 71 -15.90 -2.66 -6.76
CA LEU A 71 -15.47 -3.78 -5.93
C LEU A 71 -16.48 -4.88 -6.25
N LEU A 72 -16.05 -5.95 -6.95
CA LEU A 72 -16.72 -7.26 -6.85
C LEU A 72 -17.13 -7.44 -5.39
N ASP A 73 -18.27 -8.02 -5.02
CA ASP A 73 -18.79 -8.14 -3.63
C ASP A 73 -17.74 -8.61 -2.59
N TYR A 74 -16.82 -7.71 -2.28
CA TYR A 74 -15.54 -7.96 -1.68
C TYR A 74 -15.58 -7.10 -0.45
N ARG A 75 -15.54 -7.77 0.69
CA ARG A 75 -15.35 -7.15 1.98
C ARG A 75 -14.03 -7.64 2.53
N PHE A 76 -13.18 -6.72 2.96
CA PHE A 76 -12.07 -7.05 3.83
C PHE A 76 -12.62 -7.69 5.12
N ALA A 77 -11.83 -8.53 5.79
CA ALA A 77 -12.29 -9.14 7.03
C ALA A 77 -12.54 -8.03 8.07
N GLU A 78 -13.66 -8.09 8.80
CA GLU A 78 -14.13 -7.03 9.71
C GLU A 78 -13.20 -6.75 10.90
N HIS A 79 -12.13 -7.53 11.06
CA HIS A 79 -11.15 -7.42 12.14
C HIS A 79 -9.69 -7.27 11.66
N SER A 80 -9.46 -7.04 10.36
CA SER A 80 -8.12 -6.73 9.86
C SER A 80 -8.03 -5.29 9.40
N TYR A 81 -6.94 -4.60 9.74
CA TYR A 81 -6.64 -3.24 9.26
C TYR A 81 -6.27 -3.21 7.76
N ASP A 82 -6.28 -4.37 7.08
CA ASP A 82 -6.03 -4.51 5.64
C ASP A 82 -6.97 -3.65 4.76
N HIS A 83 -8.14 -3.27 5.29
CA HIS A 83 -9.07 -2.36 4.60
C HIS A 83 -8.65 -0.89 4.68
N LEU A 84 -7.85 -0.53 5.69
CA LEU A 84 -7.35 0.82 5.91
C LEU A 84 -6.08 1.09 5.09
N GLY A 85 -5.48 0.06 4.48
CA GLY A 85 -4.32 0.19 3.62
C GLY A 85 -3.64 -1.15 3.36
N GLY A 86 -2.66 -1.15 2.46
CA GLY A 86 -1.95 -2.36 2.07
C GLY A 86 -1.08 -2.14 0.85
N LEU A 87 -0.49 -3.21 0.34
CA LEU A 87 0.35 -3.15 -0.85
C LEU A 87 -0.51 -2.89 -2.10
N LEU A 88 -0.27 -1.74 -2.74
CA LEU A 88 -0.80 -1.48 -4.08
C LEU A 88 0.10 -2.12 -5.14
N VAL A 89 -0.52 -2.83 -6.07
CA VAL A 89 0.15 -3.52 -7.17
C VAL A 89 -0.40 -3.03 -8.51
N PRO A 90 0.30 -3.21 -9.64
CA PRO A 90 -0.28 -3.00 -10.97
C PRO A 90 -1.64 -3.70 -11.10
N ALA A 91 -2.62 -3.09 -11.77
CA ALA A 91 -3.99 -3.61 -11.81
C ALA A 91 -4.12 -5.02 -12.41
N GLN A 92 -3.21 -5.40 -13.31
CA GLN A 92 -3.13 -6.72 -13.93
C GLN A 92 -2.36 -7.76 -13.10
N ALA A 93 -1.89 -7.38 -11.91
CA ALA A 93 -1.18 -8.30 -11.03
C ALA A 93 -2.10 -9.44 -10.58
N GLN A 94 -1.51 -10.63 -10.48
CA GLN A 94 -2.18 -11.81 -9.98
C GLN A 94 -1.34 -12.42 -8.87
N ILE A 95 -1.97 -13.00 -7.86
CA ILE A 95 -1.27 -13.72 -6.80
C ILE A 95 -1.76 -15.16 -6.80
N THR A 96 -0.83 -16.11 -6.77
CA THR A 96 -1.16 -17.53 -6.70
C THR A 96 -1.58 -17.91 -5.28
N PRO A 97 -2.28 -19.05 -5.09
CA PRO A 97 -2.58 -19.56 -3.74
C PRO A 97 -1.33 -19.77 -2.86
N LEU A 98 -0.17 -20.01 -3.49
CA LEU A 98 1.12 -20.17 -2.81
C LEU A 98 1.77 -18.83 -2.42
N GLY A 99 1.17 -17.69 -2.74
CA GLY A 99 1.71 -16.37 -2.41
C GLY A 99 2.74 -15.83 -3.41
N THR A 100 2.79 -16.38 -4.62
CA THR A 100 3.62 -15.83 -5.70
C THR A 100 2.86 -14.74 -6.43
N LEU A 101 3.36 -13.51 -6.37
CA LEU A 101 2.83 -12.35 -7.08
C LEU A 101 3.43 -12.26 -8.49
N GLN A 102 2.57 -12.29 -9.50
CA GLN A 102 2.91 -12.11 -10.90
C GLN A 102 2.70 -10.65 -11.30
N LEU A 103 3.78 -9.97 -11.69
CA LEU A 103 3.80 -8.60 -12.16
C LEU A 103 4.30 -8.57 -13.61
N GLY A 104 3.38 -8.76 -14.56
CA GLY A 104 3.73 -8.91 -15.97
C GLY A 104 4.57 -10.17 -16.19
N ALA A 105 5.79 -10.03 -16.73
CA ALA A 105 6.71 -11.15 -16.96
C ALA A 105 7.50 -11.58 -15.71
N ARG A 106 7.47 -10.79 -14.62
CA ARG A 106 8.23 -11.06 -13.40
C ARG A 106 7.35 -11.74 -12.35
N GLN A 107 7.97 -12.59 -11.55
CA GLN A 107 7.31 -13.29 -10.46
C GLN A 107 8.07 -13.04 -9.17
N PHE A 108 7.34 -12.83 -8.08
CA PHE A 108 7.89 -12.53 -6.78
C PHE A 108 7.25 -13.42 -5.73
N THR A 109 8.05 -14.02 -4.86
CA THR A 109 7.53 -14.57 -3.61
C THR A 109 7.22 -13.41 -2.68
N LEU A 110 5.99 -13.37 -2.17
CA LEU A 110 5.56 -12.35 -1.22
C LEU A 110 5.59 -12.91 0.21
N HIS A 111 6.41 -12.30 1.05
CA HIS A 111 6.38 -12.50 2.50
C HIS A 111 5.77 -11.28 3.18
N ILE A 112 5.01 -11.52 4.25
CA ILE A 112 4.30 -10.49 5.00
C ILE A 112 4.62 -10.71 6.47
N ASP A 113 5.10 -9.66 7.10
CA ASP A 113 5.38 -9.64 8.53
C ASP A 113 4.55 -8.50 9.15
N GLU A 114 3.75 -8.84 10.16
CA GLU A 114 2.92 -7.88 10.91
C GLU A 114 3.53 -7.69 12.30
N GLN A 115 3.92 -6.46 12.61
CA GLN A 115 4.56 -6.09 13.86
C GLN A 115 3.65 -5.13 14.62
N ALA A 116 3.33 -5.44 15.87
CA ALA A 116 2.69 -4.49 16.76
C ALA A 116 3.66 -3.34 17.10
N MET A 117 3.18 -2.10 17.12
CA MET A 117 3.99 -0.98 17.59
C MET A 117 4.05 -1.00 19.13
N ALA A 118 5.16 -0.53 19.69
CA ALA A 118 5.50 -0.69 21.12
C ALA A 118 4.53 -0.02 22.12
N ASN A 119 3.59 0.78 21.66
CA ASN A 119 2.68 1.57 22.48
C ASN A 119 1.19 1.29 22.19
N ASP A 120 0.86 0.16 21.53
CA ASP A 120 -0.50 -0.25 21.14
C ASP A 120 -1.27 0.77 20.26
N ASN A 121 -0.61 1.83 19.80
CA ASN A 121 -1.23 2.88 18.98
C ASN A 121 -1.22 2.55 17.49
N GLY A 122 -0.92 1.31 17.12
CA GLY A 122 -0.80 0.92 15.72
C GLY A 122 -0.07 -0.39 15.46
N SER A 123 0.09 -0.67 14.18
CA SER A 123 0.84 -1.81 13.66
C SER A 123 1.65 -1.41 12.42
N LEU A 124 2.72 -2.14 12.15
CA LEU A 124 3.49 -2.05 10.91
C LEU A 124 3.30 -3.35 10.14
N THR A 125 2.83 -3.25 8.90
CA THR A 125 2.88 -4.38 7.98
C THR A 125 4.06 -4.21 7.02
N ARG A 126 4.99 -5.15 7.05
CA ARG A 126 6.13 -5.21 6.13
C ARG A 126 5.87 -6.25 5.04
N TYR A 127 5.90 -5.80 3.80
CA TYR A 127 5.84 -6.65 2.61
C TYR A 127 7.23 -6.80 2.02
N THR A 128 7.66 -8.05 1.83
CA THR A 128 8.95 -8.39 1.23
C THR A 128 8.70 -9.16 -0.06
N LEU A 129 9.10 -8.58 -1.19
CA LEU A 129 8.99 -9.19 -2.52
C LEU A 129 10.37 -9.68 -2.95
N THR A 130 10.53 -11.00 -3.10
CA THR A 130 11.78 -11.61 -3.59
C THR A 130 11.57 -12.14 -4.99
N ASP A 131 12.39 -11.67 -5.95
CA ASP A 131 12.30 -12.10 -7.34
C ASP A 131 12.61 -13.61 -7.46
N THR A 132 11.69 -14.39 -8.04
CA THR A 132 11.85 -15.85 -8.12
C THR A 132 12.96 -16.28 -9.07
N GLN A 133 13.31 -15.43 -10.04
CA GLN A 133 14.38 -15.70 -11.01
C GLN A 133 15.73 -15.11 -10.56
N ALA A 134 15.71 -14.14 -9.64
CA ALA A 134 16.91 -13.53 -9.06
C ALA A 134 16.74 -13.30 -7.55
N PRO A 135 16.82 -14.34 -6.70
CA PRO A 135 16.46 -14.26 -5.27
C PRO A 135 17.25 -13.24 -4.44
N GLN A 136 18.42 -12.81 -4.92
CA GLN A 136 19.21 -11.72 -4.33
C GLN A 136 18.54 -10.34 -4.48
N HIS A 137 17.59 -10.17 -5.41
CA HIS A 137 16.81 -8.96 -5.56
C HIS A 137 15.54 -9.05 -4.72
N THR A 138 15.55 -8.30 -3.62
CA THR A 138 14.43 -8.17 -2.70
C THR A 138 14.01 -6.71 -2.57
N TYR A 139 12.70 -6.49 -2.54
CA TYR A 139 12.09 -5.17 -2.33
C TYR A 139 11.23 -5.20 -1.08
N THR A 140 11.40 -4.20 -0.22
CA THR A 140 10.65 -4.08 1.03
C THR A 140 9.74 -2.87 0.98
N VAL A 141 8.48 -3.05 1.36
CA VAL A 141 7.48 -2.00 1.52
C VAL A 141 6.91 -2.07 2.92
N ASP A 142 7.09 -0.98 3.66
CA ASP A 142 6.62 -0.83 5.04
C ASP A 142 5.36 0.03 5.04
N VAL A 143 4.26 -0.52 5.56
CA VAL A 143 2.96 0.14 5.65
C VAL A 143 2.59 0.28 7.13
N PRO A 144 2.82 1.46 7.73
CA PRO A 144 2.38 1.74 9.09
C PRO A 144 0.88 2.02 9.13
N PHE A 145 0.24 1.58 10.20
CA PHE A 145 -1.14 1.87 10.55
C PHE A 145 -1.18 2.43 11.96
N ALA A 146 -1.85 3.57 12.13
CA ALA A 146 -2.10 4.13 13.44
C ALA A 146 -3.59 4.00 13.79
N THR A 147 -3.88 3.63 15.01
CA THR A 147 -5.24 3.48 15.56
C THR A 147 -5.40 4.53 16.65
N TYR A 148 -5.67 5.77 16.24
CA TYR A 148 -5.96 6.89 17.16
C TYR A 148 -7.42 6.88 17.61
#